data_AF-A0A9X1KN98-F1
#
_entry.id   AF-A0A9X1KN98-F1
#
_cell.length_a   1.000
_cell.length_b   1.000
_cell.length_c   1.000
_cell.angle_alpha   90.00
_cell.angle_beta   90.00
_cell.angle_gamma   90.00
#
_symmetry.space_group_name_H-M   'P 1'
#
loop_
_entity.id
_entity.type
_entity.pdbx_description
1 polymer ?
#
loop_
_entity_poly.entity_id
_entity_poly.type
_entity_poly.pdbx_seq_one_letter_code
_entity_poly.pdbx_strand_id
1 'polypeptide(L)'
;MIKMYPLEWFDSLIINSFDADNSSVKVSEYELENLSKTILSESKKIKIHIKYSFFELKSKRQIRLLIRKYHSSLVFLIDRVVEIRKIEKFNSPEFFRIFDLIVSSLDDLLSFVEIRYSSFMSLDQRVSYSYFSIWKKETLEVLKNLIKKKENAGENDPELEFVVNLLAAPLQNSRKSKYTYRQILYYREIIIELEKLNYPFTESESFSNLDLMLIRMNFNSREYTERLVNRIGRYLEGFENLSERLEKLLYFCKKLSQINADLKLTFNPSQQNLISFLEYWFSSEIRFAEKKAAILIQEQIDASVGSEFVEKADSKLECILSGDQIGLILRATDEARIIKAKSMNYIFKSIVPYLSTPVKRNLSYQSVRSKSYNAEERDKEIAIESLEKIIRKIKTY
;
A
#
# COMPACT_ATOMS: atom_id res chain seq x y z
N MET A 1 -47.48 -9.77 22.72
CA MET A 1 -46.55 -9.42 23.81
C MET A 1 -45.74 -8.22 23.37
N ILE A 2 -45.84 -7.10 24.10
CA ILE A 2 -44.96 -5.95 23.89
C ILE A 2 -43.53 -6.44 24.20
N LYS A 3 -42.66 -6.48 23.20
CA LYS A 3 -41.25 -6.82 23.41
C LYS A 3 -40.61 -5.67 24.17
N MET A 4 -40.60 -5.76 25.50
CA MET A 4 -39.97 -4.80 26.38
C MET A 4 -38.47 -4.76 26.08
N TYR A 5 -37.91 -3.56 25.95
CA TYR A 5 -36.51 -3.38 25.61
C TYR A 5 -35.64 -3.80 26.81
N PRO A 6 -34.75 -4.80 26.69
CA PRO A 6 -34.14 -5.43 27.87
C PRO A 6 -33.18 -4.54 28.66
N LEU A 7 -32.65 -3.48 28.04
CA LEU A 7 -31.72 -2.55 28.70
C LEU A 7 -32.43 -1.27 29.19
N GLU A 8 -33.77 -1.20 29.10
CA GLU A 8 -34.58 -0.02 29.44
C GLU A 8 -34.27 0.54 30.83
N TRP A 9 -34.05 -0.34 31.81
CA TRP A 9 -33.73 0.08 33.16
C TRP A 9 -32.36 0.76 33.25
N PHE A 10 -31.33 0.19 32.61
CA PHE A 10 -30.01 0.81 32.56
C PHE A 10 -30.00 2.11 31.77
N ASP A 11 -30.71 2.19 30.64
CA ASP A 11 -30.86 3.43 29.88
C ASP A 11 -31.57 4.50 30.72
N SER A 12 -32.64 4.14 31.44
CA SER A 12 -33.34 5.09 32.31
C SER A 12 -32.46 5.58 33.46
N LEU A 13 -31.70 4.67 34.09
CA LEU A 13 -30.77 5.06 35.14
C LEU A 13 -29.67 5.98 34.59
N ILE A 14 -29.01 5.59 33.50
CA ILE A 14 -27.82 6.30 33.02
C ILE A 14 -28.21 7.62 32.34
N ILE A 15 -29.16 7.58 31.41
CA ILE A 15 -29.54 8.73 30.59
C ILE A 15 -30.53 9.64 31.32
N ASN A 16 -31.55 9.09 31.98
CA ASN A 16 -32.61 9.94 32.55
C ASN A 16 -32.31 10.38 33.99
N SER A 17 -31.50 9.64 34.75
CA SER A 17 -31.22 9.99 36.15
C SER A 17 -29.84 10.63 36.36
N PHE A 18 -28.79 10.12 35.72
CA PHE A 18 -27.44 10.66 35.92
C PHE A 18 -27.04 11.72 34.88
N ASP A 19 -27.49 11.60 33.63
CA ASP A 19 -27.15 12.50 32.53
C ASP A 19 -28.10 13.72 32.41
N ALA A 20 -29.26 13.66 33.07
CA ALA A 20 -30.17 14.81 33.15
C ALA A 20 -29.61 15.88 34.10
N ASP A 21 -29.64 17.15 33.68
CA ASP A 21 -29.17 18.35 34.39
C ASP A 21 -29.88 18.65 35.73
N ASN A 22 -30.64 17.70 36.26
CA ASN A 22 -31.40 17.84 37.50
C ASN A 22 -30.46 18.04 38.69
N SER A 23 -30.35 19.29 39.11
CA SER A 23 -29.63 19.83 40.25
C SER A 23 -29.74 18.97 41.51
N SER A 24 -28.59 18.76 42.17
CA SER A 24 -28.42 18.20 43.53
C SER A 24 -29.07 16.83 43.82
N VAL A 25 -28.41 15.74 43.40
CA VAL A 25 -28.75 14.41 43.93
C VAL A 25 -28.00 14.20 45.24
N LYS A 26 -28.61 14.56 46.38
CA LYS A 26 -28.18 14.06 47.69
C LYS A 26 -28.79 12.67 47.86
N VAL A 27 -28.05 11.63 47.47
CA VAL A 27 -28.46 10.23 47.66
C VAL A 27 -28.06 9.78 49.06
N SER A 28 -28.97 9.19 49.80
CA SER A 28 -28.66 8.55 51.09
C SER A 28 -27.88 7.23 50.90
N GLU A 29 -27.14 6.81 51.92
CA GLU A 29 -26.38 5.54 51.88
C GLU A 29 -27.28 4.32 51.67
N TYR A 30 -28.50 4.35 52.22
CA TYR A 30 -29.51 3.31 52.02
C TYR A 30 -30.02 3.24 50.57
N GLU A 31 -30.23 4.37 49.92
CA GLU A 31 -30.63 4.44 48.50
C GLU A 31 -29.52 3.90 47.59
N LEU A 32 -28.26 4.17 47.92
CA LEU A 32 -27.10 3.63 47.18
C LEU A 32 -26.97 2.11 47.33
N GLU A 33 -27.24 1.56 48.51
CA GLU A 33 -27.22 0.12 48.73
C GLU A 33 -28.36 -0.59 47.97
N ASN A 34 -29.56 -0.02 47.99
CA ASN A 34 -30.69 -0.53 47.20
C ASN A 34 -30.43 -0.43 45.69
N LEU A 35 -29.82 0.67 45.23
CA LEU A 35 -29.40 0.81 43.84
C LEU A 35 -28.40 -0.28 43.47
N SER A 36 -27.40 -0.55 44.31
CA SER A 36 -26.40 -1.60 44.10
C SER A 36 -27.04 -2.99 43.94
N LYS A 37 -27.99 -3.34 44.82
CA LYS A 37 -28.76 -4.60 44.71
C LYS A 37 -29.56 -4.67 43.41
N THR A 38 -30.14 -3.55 42.99
CA THR A 38 -30.95 -3.49 41.77
C THR A 38 -30.09 -3.66 40.51
N ILE A 39 -28.92 -3.00 40.44
CA ILE A 39 -27.95 -3.15 39.33
C ILE A 39 -27.61 -4.63 39.10
N LEU A 40 -27.27 -5.34 40.17
CA LEU A 40 -26.91 -6.76 40.10
C LEU A 40 -28.09 -7.66 39.70
N SER A 41 -29.29 -7.37 40.20
CA SER A 41 -30.50 -8.11 39.88
C SER A 41 -30.89 -7.92 38.41
N GLU A 42 -30.89 -6.69 37.90
CA GLU A 42 -31.20 -6.38 36.51
C GLU A 42 -30.17 -6.97 35.55
N SER A 43 -28.88 -6.91 35.87
CA SER A 43 -27.84 -7.58 35.06
C SER A 43 -28.11 -9.09 34.91
N LYS A 44 -28.51 -9.77 35.99
CA LYS A 44 -28.87 -11.20 35.93
C LYS A 44 -30.11 -11.44 35.06
N LYS A 45 -31.15 -10.62 35.19
CA LYS A 45 -32.37 -10.72 34.37
C LYS A 45 -32.05 -10.54 32.87
N ILE A 46 -31.19 -9.59 32.53
CA ILE A 46 -30.75 -9.35 31.15
C ILE A 46 -29.98 -10.55 30.60
N LYS A 47 -29.06 -11.16 31.36
CA LYS A 47 -28.35 -12.39 30.92
C LYS A 47 -29.34 -13.52 30.59
N ILE A 48 -30.37 -13.68 31.41
CA ILE A 48 -31.42 -14.68 31.19
C ILE A 48 -32.22 -14.35 29.93
N HIS A 49 -32.62 -13.09 29.76
CA HIS A 49 -33.37 -12.63 28.60
C HIS A 49 -32.58 -12.81 27.28
N ILE A 50 -31.28 -12.50 27.27
CA ILE A 50 -30.40 -12.71 26.10
C ILE A 50 -30.40 -14.20 25.70
N LYS A 51 -30.29 -15.11 26.68
CA LYS A 51 -30.32 -16.55 26.42
C LYS A 51 -31.64 -16.96 25.76
N TYR A 52 -32.78 -16.58 26.33
CA TYR A 52 -34.09 -16.90 25.76
C TYR A 52 -34.27 -16.33 24.36
N SER A 53 -33.93 -15.05 24.17
CA SER A 53 -33.99 -14.40 22.85
C SER A 53 -33.15 -15.13 21.81
N PHE A 54 -31.98 -15.64 22.18
CA PHE A 54 -31.15 -16.42 21.28
C PHE A 54 -31.78 -17.79 20.94
N PHE A 55 -32.33 -18.49 21.94
CA PHE A 55 -32.99 -19.79 21.73
C PHE A 55 -34.21 -19.70 20.82
N GLU A 56 -34.95 -18.59 20.85
CA GLU A 56 -36.12 -18.39 20.00
C GLU A 56 -35.77 -18.12 18.52
N LEU A 57 -34.57 -17.58 18.25
CA LEU A 57 -34.18 -17.19 16.90
C LEU A 57 -33.71 -18.38 16.07
N LYS A 58 -34.36 -18.57 14.91
CA LYS A 58 -34.07 -19.68 14.00
C LYS A 58 -33.04 -19.34 12.91
N SER A 59 -32.78 -18.04 12.68
CA SER A 59 -31.92 -17.57 11.59
C SER A 59 -30.59 -17.01 12.09
N LYS A 60 -29.48 -17.50 11.51
CA LYS A 60 -28.12 -16.94 11.73
C LYS A 60 -28.06 -15.43 11.49
N ARG A 61 -28.82 -14.89 10.53
CA ARG A 61 -28.86 -13.45 10.24
C ARG A 61 -29.51 -12.66 11.37
N GLN A 62 -30.62 -13.17 11.91
CA GLN A 62 -31.32 -12.53 13.03
C GLN A 62 -30.47 -12.57 14.30
N ILE A 63 -29.80 -13.69 14.55
CA ILE A 63 -28.83 -13.85 15.64
C ILE A 63 -27.72 -12.80 15.56
N ARG A 64 -27.06 -12.68 14.39
CA ARG A 64 -26.02 -11.65 14.19
C ARG A 64 -26.53 -10.23 14.43
N LEU A 65 -27.73 -9.92 13.95
CA LEU A 65 -28.33 -8.61 14.16
C LEU A 65 -28.63 -8.35 15.65
N LEU A 66 -29.16 -9.34 16.36
CA LEU A 66 -29.45 -9.23 17.80
C LEU A 66 -28.17 -9.00 18.61
N ILE A 67 -27.13 -9.79 18.34
CA ILE A 67 -25.83 -9.67 19.02
C ILE A 67 -25.23 -8.28 18.76
N ARG A 68 -25.25 -7.81 17.50
CA ARG A 68 -24.77 -6.46 17.17
C ARG A 68 -25.52 -5.37 17.94
N LYS A 69 -26.84 -5.50 18.10
CA LYS A 69 -27.65 -4.54 18.88
C LYS A 69 -27.25 -4.53 20.34
N TYR A 70 -27.18 -5.69 21.00
CA TYR A 70 -26.74 -5.78 22.38
C TYR A 70 -25.34 -5.22 22.57
N HIS A 71 -24.40 -5.63 21.72
CA HIS A 71 -23.03 -5.14 21.76
C HIS A 71 -22.96 -3.62 21.65
N SER A 72 -23.59 -3.03 20.63
CA SER A 72 -23.58 -1.59 20.43
C SER A 72 -24.23 -0.82 21.58
N SER A 73 -25.33 -1.33 22.14
CA SER A 73 -26.05 -0.68 23.25
C SER A 73 -25.25 -0.76 24.55
N LEU A 74 -24.63 -1.91 24.85
CA LEU A 74 -23.80 -2.08 26.04
C LEU A 74 -22.55 -1.18 25.96
N VAL A 75 -21.85 -1.17 24.81
CA VAL A 75 -20.71 -0.28 24.57
C VAL A 75 -21.10 1.18 24.75
N PHE A 76 -22.25 1.58 24.20
CA PHE A 76 -22.77 2.94 24.36
C PHE A 76 -23.01 3.29 25.83
N LEU A 77 -23.69 2.43 26.59
CA LEU A 77 -23.99 2.65 27.99
C LEU A 77 -22.71 2.76 28.85
N ILE A 78 -21.73 1.88 28.62
CA ILE A 78 -20.43 1.93 29.30
C ILE A 78 -19.73 3.26 29.04
N ASP A 79 -19.67 3.66 27.77
CA ASP A 79 -19.04 4.92 27.37
C ASP A 79 -19.73 6.12 28.03
N ARG A 80 -21.08 6.13 28.09
CA ARG A 80 -21.84 7.19 28.75
C ARG A 80 -21.56 7.27 30.23
N VAL A 81 -21.52 6.14 30.95
CA VAL A 81 -21.20 6.12 32.39
C VAL A 81 -19.80 6.69 32.63
N VAL A 82 -18.83 6.36 31.79
CA VAL A 82 -17.48 6.92 31.88
C VAL A 82 -17.45 8.43 31.60
N GLU A 83 -18.25 8.92 30.65
CA GLU A 83 -18.36 10.35 30.37
C GLU A 83 -19.03 11.10 31.54
N ILE A 84 -20.12 10.56 32.10
CA ILE A 84 -20.83 11.12 33.26
C ILE A 84 -19.94 11.18 34.49
N ARG A 85 -19.12 10.14 34.74
CA ARG A 85 -18.18 10.10 35.87
C ARG A 85 -17.22 11.30 35.91
N LYS A 86 -16.96 11.95 34.77
CA LYS A 86 -16.06 13.12 34.68
C LYS A 86 -16.72 14.43 35.09
N ILE A 87 -18.04 14.46 35.28
CA ILE A 87 -18.78 15.64 35.70
C ILE A 87 -18.50 15.92 37.18
N GLU A 88 -18.12 17.15 37.52
CA GLU A 88 -17.71 17.55 38.88
C GLU A 88 -18.75 17.20 39.95
N LYS A 89 -20.05 17.27 39.60
CA LYS A 89 -21.18 16.92 40.48
C LYS A 89 -21.09 15.51 41.06
N PHE A 90 -20.44 14.57 40.37
CA PHE A 90 -20.33 13.18 40.80
C PHE A 90 -18.93 12.81 41.33
N ASN A 91 -18.14 13.80 41.73
CA ASN A 91 -16.78 13.60 42.26
C ASN A 91 -16.80 13.20 43.76
N SER A 92 -17.59 12.17 44.11
CA SER A 92 -17.63 11.59 45.46
C SER A 92 -17.27 10.10 45.43
N PRO A 93 -16.67 9.56 46.51
CA PRO A 93 -16.27 8.15 46.56
C PRO A 93 -17.47 7.19 46.45
N GLU A 94 -18.65 7.60 46.92
CA GLU A 94 -19.88 6.82 46.84
C GLU A 94 -20.37 6.70 45.39
N PHE A 95 -20.39 7.81 44.65
CA PHE A 95 -20.74 7.79 43.22
C PHE A 95 -19.71 7.00 42.41
N PHE A 96 -18.42 7.08 42.74
CA PHE A 96 -17.41 6.24 42.09
C PHE A 96 -17.67 4.76 42.27
N ARG A 97 -18.03 4.31 43.49
CA ARG A 97 -18.39 2.91 43.73
C ARG A 97 -19.60 2.47 42.89
N ILE A 98 -20.63 3.31 42.80
CA ILE A 98 -21.81 3.00 41.98
C ILE A 98 -21.45 2.95 40.49
N PHE A 99 -20.70 3.92 39.97
CA PHE A 99 -20.31 3.89 38.56
C PHE A 99 -19.39 2.72 38.24
N ASP A 100 -18.46 2.37 39.12
CA ASP A 100 -17.62 1.17 38.96
C ASP A 100 -18.47 -0.12 38.98
N LEU A 101 -19.52 -0.18 39.80
CA LEU A 101 -20.47 -1.29 39.81
C LEU A 101 -21.32 -1.35 38.53
N ILE A 102 -21.76 -0.21 38.00
CA ILE A 102 -22.49 -0.14 36.73
C ILE A 102 -21.59 -0.59 35.57
N VAL A 103 -20.38 -0.02 35.48
CA VAL A 103 -19.41 -0.35 34.42
C VAL A 103 -19.06 -1.83 34.47
N SER A 104 -18.71 -2.38 35.63
CA SER A 104 -18.40 -3.81 35.78
C SER A 104 -19.61 -4.70 35.42
N SER A 105 -20.82 -4.32 35.82
CA SER A 105 -22.03 -5.08 35.48
C SER A 105 -22.35 -5.08 33.98
N LEU A 106 -22.11 -3.96 33.29
CA LEU A 106 -22.27 -3.83 31.85
C LEU A 106 -21.14 -4.51 31.08
N ASP A 107 -19.88 -4.41 31.53
CA ASP A 107 -18.74 -5.12 30.97
C ASP A 107 -18.90 -6.64 31.12
N ASP A 108 -19.47 -7.11 32.24
CA ASP A 108 -19.84 -8.51 32.45
C ASP A 108 -20.91 -9.00 31.47
N LEU A 109 -21.88 -8.14 31.15
CA LEU A 109 -22.91 -8.42 30.13
C LEU A 109 -22.29 -8.46 28.73
N LEU A 110 -21.42 -7.49 28.44
CA LEU A 110 -20.72 -7.38 27.17
C LEU A 110 -19.82 -8.60 26.94
N SER A 111 -18.99 -8.94 27.92
CA SER A 111 -18.13 -10.12 27.92
C SER A 111 -18.93 -11.42 27.78
N PHE A 112 -20.09 -11.52 28.44
CA PHE A 112 -20.98 -12.66 28.27
C PHE A 112 -21.45 -12.82 26.82
N VAL A 113 -21.83 -11.72 26.16
CA VAL A 113 -22.25 -11.73 24.75
C VAL A 113 -21.07 -12.10 23.84
N GLU A 114 -19.91 -11.50 24.07
CA GLU A 114 -18.70 -11.70 23.26
C GLU A 114 -18.17 -13.14 23.33
N ILE A 115 -18.06 -13.70 24.53
CA ILE A 115 -17.51 -15.05 24.74
C ILE A 115 -18.49 -16.10 24.21
N ARG A 116 -19.76 -16.01 24.60
CA ARG A 116 -20.76 -17.03 24.28
C ARG A 116 -21.12 -17.05 22.80
N TYR A 117 -21.04 -15.91 22.12
CA TYR A 117 -21.50 -15.75 20.75
C TYR A 117 -20.41 -15.22 19.80
N SER A 118 -19.15 -15.48 20.12
CA SER A 118 -17.97 -15.07 19.36
C SER A 118 -18.05 -15.40 17.85
N SER A 119 -18.63 -16.54 17.49
CA SER A 119 -18.79 -16.97 16.08
C SER A 119 -19.73 -16.09 15.26
N PHE A 120 -20.55 -15.26 15.91
CA PHE A 120 -21.48 -14.33 15.27
C PHE A 120 -21.03 -12.87 15.38
N MET A 121 -19.94 -12.61 16.10
CA MET A 121 -19.35 -11.28 16.27
C MET A 121 -18.58 -10.86 15.03
N SER A 122 -18.64 -9.57 14.71
CA SER A 122 -17.77 -8.97 13.69
C SER A 122 -16.59 -8.31 14.38
N LEU A 123 -15.39 -8.55 13.86
CA LEU A 123 -14.18 -7.88 14.34
C LEU A 123 -14.18 -6.37 14.07
N ASP A 124 -15.06 -5.88 13.19
CA ASP A 124 -15.21 -4.46 12.88
C ASP A 124 -16.09 -3.70 13.91
N GLN A 125 -16.55 -4.38 14.96
CA GLN A 125 -17.24 -3.75 16.07
C GLN A 125 -16.24 -3.00 16.96
N ARG A 126 -16.66 -1.82 17.42
CA ARG A 126 -15.88 -0.94 18.30
C ARG A 126 -15.85 -1.49 19.72
N VAL A 127 -14.72 -1.44 20.40
CA VAL A 127 -14.63 -1.84 21.81
C VAL A 127 -15.13 -0.75 22.77
N SER A 128 -15.61 -1.16 23.95
CA SER A 128 -15.97 -0.23 25.03
C SER A 128 -14.78 0.63 25.46
N TYR A 129 -15.05 1.83 25.99
CA TYR A 129 -14.00 2.69 26.54
C TYR A 129 -13.25 2.02 27.69
N SER A 130 -13.95 1.31 28.59
CA SER A 130 -13.35 0.61 29.73
C SER A 130 -12.28 -0.38 29.25
N TYR A 131 -12.66 -1.28 28.34
CA TYR A 131 -11.75 -2.24 27.72
C TYR A 131 -10.59 -1.54 26.99
N PHE A 132 -10.89 -0.54 26.17
CA PHE A 132 -9.88 0.22 25.44
C PHE A 132 -8.85 0.87 26.36
N SER A 133 -9.29 1.44 27.49
CA SER A 133 -8.42 2.17 28.41
C SER A 133 -7.40 1.25 29.08
N ILE A 134 -7.82 0.05 29.49
CA ILE A 134 -6.96 -0.99 30.08
C ILE A 134 -5.97 -1.47 29.01
N TRP A 135 -6.51 -1.91 27.87
CA TRP A 135 -5.70 -2.42 26.75
C TRP A 135 -4.66 -1.39 26.27
N LYS A 136 -5.04 -0.11 26.13
CA LYS A 136 -4.14 0.99 25.76
C LYS A 136 -2.97 1.11 26.73
N LYS A 137 -3.24 1.08 28.04
CA LYS A 137 -2.20 1.20 29.07
C LYS A 137 -1.22 0.03 28.99
N GLU A 138 -1.74 -1.19 28.92
CA GLU A 138 -0.92 -2.42 28.80
C GLU A 138 -0.08 -2.42 27.52
N THR A 139 -0.70 -2.09 26.39
CA THR A 139 -0.03 -2.06 25.08
C THR A 139 1.11 -1.05 25.05
N LEU A 140 0.87 0.16 25.57
CA LEU A 140 1.92 1.18 25.66
C LEU A 140 3.08 0.74 26.56
N GLU A 141 2.81 0.01 27.64
CA GLU A 141 3.84 -0.51 28.52
C GLU A 141 4.66 -1.62 27.84
N VAL A 142 4.01 -2.54 27.12
CA VAL A 142 4.67 -3.58 26.35
C VAL A 142 5.58 -2.97 25.27
N LEU A 143 5.08 -1.98 24.53
CA LEU A 143 5.86 -1.26 23.52
C LEU A 143 7.11 -0.57 24.11
N LYS A 144 6.98 0.06 25.28
CA LYS A 144 8.14 0.63 25.99
C LYS A 144 9.15 -0.44 26.42
N ASN A 145 8.66 -1.59 26.89
CA ASN A 145 9.51 -2.68 27.32
C ASN A 145 10.26 -3.36 26.17
N LEU A 146 9.69 -3.36 24.95
CA LEU A 146 10.37 -3.82 23.75
C LEU A 146 11.66 -3.03 23.49
N ILE A 147 11.58 -1.69 23.53
CA ILE A 147 12.73 -0.80 23.34
C ILE A 147 13.77 -1.05 24.44
N LYS A 148 13.35 -1.00 25.71
CA LYS A 148 14.26 -1.18 26.86
C LYS A 148 14.99 -2.53 26.83
N LYS A 149 14.33 -3.61 26.44
CA LYS A 149 14.97 -4.94 26.34
C LYS A 149 16.12 -4.94 25.33
N LYS A 150 15.97 -4.22 24.22
CA LYS A 150 16.98 -4.11 23.16
C LYS A 150 18.12 -3.19 23.56
N GLU A 151 17.83 -2.04 24.17
CA GLU A 151 18.83 -1.15 24.77
C GLU A 151 19.70 -1.88 25.81
N ASN A 152 19.08 -2.65 26.71
CA ASN A 152 19.78 -3.44 27.72
C ASN A 152 20.64 -4.58 27.14
N ALA A 153 20.31 -5.05 25.94
CA ALA A 153 21.11 -6.04 25.21
C ALA A 153 22.29 -5.40 24.44
N GLY A 154 22.44 -4.07 24.48
CA GLY A 154 23.43 -3.33 23.70
C GLY A 154 23.08 -3.21 22.21
N GLU A 155 21.85 -3.56 21.83
CA GLU A 155 21.34 -3.49 20.46
C GLU A 155 20.48 -2.22 20.29
N ASN A 156 21.11 -1.10 19.95
CA ASN A 156 20.36 0.10 19.53
C ASN A 156 19.85 -0.09 18.10
N ASP A 157 18.55 -0.33 17.95
CA ASP A 157 17.88 -0.47 16.66
C ASP A 157 16.96 0.75 16.39
N PRO A 158 17.44 1.76 15.62
CA PRO A 158 16.67 2.97 15.34
C PRO A 158 15.46 2.71 14.42
N GLU A 159 15.44 1.61 13.67
CA GLU A 159 14.30 1.25 12.82
C GLU A 159 13.18 0.63 13.67
N LEU A 160 13.55 -0.25 14.61
CA LEU A 160 12.60 -0.77 15.58
C LEU A 160 11.99 0.35 16.43
N GLU A 161 12.81 1.27 16.94
CA GLU A 161 12.34 2.42 17.73
C GLU A 161 11.34 3.27 16.93
N PHE A 162 11.64 3.54 15.66
CA PHE A 162 10.74 4.26 14.77
C PHE A 162 9.39 3.55 14.60
N VAL A 163 9.40 2.23 14.38
CA VAL A 163 8.17 1.43 14.23
C VAL A 163 7.35 1.40 15.52
N VAL A 164 8.01 1.23 16.67
CA VAL A 164 7.36 1.28 17.98
C VAL A 164 6.71 2.64 18.22
N ASN A 165 7.38 3.73 17.84
CA ASN A 165 6.83 5.08 17.93
C ASN A 165 5.58 5.25 17.04
N LEU A 166 5.60 4.71 15.82
CA LEU A 166 4.42 4.71 14.94
C LEU A 166 3.23 3.91 15.53
N LEU A 167 3.50 2.80 16.21
CA LEU A 167 2.47 2.02 16.91
C LEU A 167 1.89 2.78 18.11
N ALA A 168 2.75 3.46 18.88
CA ALA A 168 2.39 4.16 20.11
C ALA A 168 1.66 5.50 19.85
N ALA A 169 2.04 6.25 18.82
CA ALA A 169 1.50 7.58 18.52
C ALA A 169 -0.04 7.66 18.47
N PRO A 170 -0.77 6.79 17.73
CA PRO A 170 -2.23 6.85 17.68
C PRO A 170 -2.87 6.45 19.03
N LEU A 171 -2.21 5.59 19.81
CA LEU A 171 -2.66 5.24 21.15
C LEU A 171 -2.54 6.43 22.09
N GLN A 172 -1.42 7.15 22.08
CA GLN A 172 -1.22 8.32 22.94
C GLN A 172 -2.23 9.44 22.65
N ASN A 173 -2.47 9.72 21.36
CA ASN A 173 -3.34 10.81 20.92
C ASN A 173 -4.86 10.50 20.99
N SER A 174 -5.23 9.24 21.20
CA SER A 174 -6.64 8.84 21.28
C SER A 174 -7.30 9.28 22.60
N ARG A 175 -8.26 10.21 22.50
CA ARG A 175 -9.11 10.67 23.63
C ARG A 175 -10.42 9.87 23.79
N LYS A 176 -10.85 9.16 22.75
CA LYS A 176 -12.05 8.31 22.74
C LYS A 176 -11.71 6.96 22.10
N SER A 177 -12.34 5.86 22.52
CA SER A 177 -12.15 4.58 21.83
C SER A 177 -12.74 4.74 20.43
N LYS A 178 -11.94 4.63 19.38
CA LYS A 178 -12.46 4.40 18.00
C LYS A 178 -11.97 3.06 17.47
N TYR A 179 -11.35 2.27 18.35
CA TYR A 179 -10.71 1.03 18.01
C TYR A 179 -11.72 -0.10 17.92
N THR A 180 -11.53 -0.93 16.91
CA THR A 180 -12.29 -2.16 16.67
C THR A 180 -11.51 -3.37 17.20
N TYR A 181 -12.19 -4.51 17.40
CA TYR A 181 -11.50 -5.76 17.74
C TYR A 181 -10.46 -6.16 16.69
N ARG A 182 -10.71 -5.88 15.40
CA ARG A 182 -9.76 -6.14 14.32
C ARG A 182 -8.47 -5.37 14.52
N GLN A 183 -8.56 -4.09 14.86
CA GLN A 183 -7.38 -3.26 15.13
C GLN A 183 -6.64 -3.74 16.38
N ILE A 184 -7.35 -4.07 17.45
CA ILE A 184 -6.70 -4.59 18.66
C ILE A 184 -6.01 -5.93 18.40
N LEU A 185 -6.63 -6.82 17.60
CA LEU A 185 -6.03 -8.07 17.18
C LEU A 185 -4.75 -7.84 16.37
N TYR A 186 -4.77 -6.91 15.41
CA TYR A 186 -3.58 -6.50 14.65
C TYR A 186 -2.42 -6.10 15.58
N TYR A 187 -2.71 -5.24 16.56
CA TYR A 187 -1.71 -4.80 17.53
C TYR A 187 -1.16 -5.95 18.38
N ARG A 188 -1.99 -6.92 18.76
CA ARG A 188 -1.53 -8.10 19.50
C ARG A 188 -0.59 -8.95 18.65
N GLU A 189 -0.97 -9.21 17.40
CA GLU A 189 -0.16 -10.02 16.49
C GLU A 189 1.17 -9.34 16.14
N ILE A 190 1.17 -8.03 15.85
CA ILE A 190 2.41 -7.32 15.51
C ILE A 190 3.38 -7.29 16.69
N ILE A 191 2.87 -7.09 17.91
CA ILE A 191 3.71 -7.09 19.11
C ILE A 191 4.33 -8.48 19.34
N ILE A 192 3.55 -9.55 19.20
CA ILE A 192 4.05 -10.93 19.31
C ILE A 192 5.16 -11.18 18.29
N GLU A 193 5.00 -10.72 17.05
CA GLU A 193 6.02 -10.89 16.01
C GLU A 193 7.26 -10.03 16.27
N LEU A 194 7.10 -8.80 16.77
CA LEU A 194 8.22 -7.95 17.18
C LEU A 194 9.01 -8.57 18.35
N GLU A 195 8.34 -9.18 19.32
CA GLU A 195 9.00 -9.90 20.42
C GLU A 195 9.81 -11.11 19.95
N LYS A 196 9.45 -11.71 18.81
CA LYS A 196 10.17 -12.85 18.22
C LYS A 196 11.40 -12.44 17.41
N LEU A 197 11.59 -11.16 17.11
CA LEU A 197 12.75 -10.65 16.38
C LEU A 197 14.00 -10.66 17.31
N ASN A 198 14.48 -11.86 17.61
CA ASN A 198 15.64 -12.13 18.46
C ASN A 198 16.96 -12.26 17.69
N TYR A 199 16.98 -11.92 16.39
CA TYR A 199 18.19 -12.00 15.59
C TYR A 199 18.80 -10.62 15.40
N PRO A 200 20.15 -10.49 15.44
CA PRO A 200 20.80 -9.27 15.03
C PRO A 200 20.30 -8.94 13.63
N PHE A 201 19.95 -7.68 13.43
CA PHE A 201 19.58 -7.14 12.14
C PHE A 201 20.76 -7.40 11.20
N THR A 202 20.69 -8.47 10.41
CA THR A 202 21.57 -8.60 9.28
C THR A 202 21.09 -7.52 8.32
N GLU A 203 21.91 -6.50 8.12
CA GLU A 203 21.80 -5.63 6.95
C GLU A 203 21.89 -6.56 5.72
N SER A 204 20.76 -7.11 5.31
CA SER A 204 20.61 -7.61 3.98
C SER A 204 20.61 -6.37 3.08
N GLU A 205 21.16 -6.50 1.89
CA GLU A 205 21.38 -5.45 0.90
C GLU A 205 20.15 -4.58 0.54
N SER A 206 18.97 -4.76 1.16
CA SER A 206 17.74 -4.01 0.82
C SER A 206 16.61 -4.06 1.86
N PHE A 207 16.17 -5.26 2.22
CA PHE A 207 15.11 -5.48 3.20
C PHE A 207 15.67 -6.15 4.43
N SER A 208 15.42 -5.56 5.58
CA SER A 208 15.74 -6.20 6.84
C SER A 208 14.72 -7.26 7.23
N ASN A 209 15.06 -8.07 8.23
CA ASN A 209 14.09 -9.00 8.82
C ASN A 209 12.86 -8.27 9.37
N LEU A 210 13.06 -7.08 9.95
CA LEU A 210 11.97 -6.21 10.39
C LEU A 210 11.09 -5.78 9.20
N ASP A 211 11.68 -5.37 8.08
CA ASP A 211 10.90 -4.96 6.90
C ASP A 211 10.08 -6.09 6.32
N LEU A 212 10.69 -7.28 6.15
CA LEU A 212 9.99 -8.43 5.61
C LEU A 212 8.82 -8.84 6.52
N MET A 213 9.01 -8.74 7.83
CA MET A 213 7.95 -8.97 8.82
C MET A 213 6.84 -7.91 8.70
N LEU A 214 7.18 -6.61 8.64
CA LEU A 214 6.21 -5.52 8.50
C LEU A 214 5.43 -5.56 7.18
N ILE A 215 6.09 -5.93 6.08
CA ILE A 215 5.44 -6.13 4.77
C ILE A 215 4.47 -7.31 4.83
N ARG A 216 4.90 -8.45 5.38
CA ARG A 216 4.04 -9.64 5.57
C ARG A 216 2.80 -9.32 6.39
N MET A 217 2.98 -8.52 7.44
CA MET A 217 1.94 -8.07 8.36
C MET A 217 1.06 -6.96 7.79
N ASN A 218 1.36 -6.44 6.59
CA ASN A 218 0.69 -5.28 6.00
C ASN A 218 0.65 -4.05 6.94
N PHE A 219 1.84 -3.69 7.46
CA PHE A 219 2.05 -2.45 8.22
C PHE A 219 2.04 -1.23 7.30
N ASN A 220 0.90 -0.96 6.69
CA ASN A 220 0.64 0.10 5.71
C ASN A 220 0.55 1.51 6.33
N SER A 221 1.43 1.83 7.29
CA SER A 221 1.67 3.21 7.71
C SER A 221 2.31 3.99 6.57
N ARG A 222 1.82 5.20 6.34
CA ARG A 222 2.37 6.10 5.32
C ARG A 222 3.82 6.46 5.63
N GLU A 223 4.08 6.81 6.89
CA GLU A 223 5.39 7.22 7.39
C GLU A 223 6.42 6.10 7.24
N TYR A 224 6.04 4.86 7.59
CA TYR A 224 6.89 3.69 7.36
C TYR A 224 7.15 3.45 5.88
N THR A 225 6.10 3.50 5.06
CA THR A 225 6.18 3.25 3.63
C THR A 225 7.11 4.24 2.93
N GLU A 226 6.97 5.54 3.24
CA GLU A 226 7.83 6.60 2.69
C GLU A 226 9.29 6.40 3.12
N ARG A 227 9.54 6.05 4.38
CA ARG A 227 10.90 5.77 4.89
C ARG A 227 11.54 4.57 4.19
N LEU A 228 10.78 3.48 4.03
CA LEU A 228 11.23 2.27 3.34
C LEU A 228 11.60 2.55 1.88
N VAL A 229 10.71 3.21 1.14
CA VAL A 229 10.96 3.58 -0.27
C VAL A 229 12.17 4.50 -0.40
N ASN A 230 12.32 5.49 0.48
CA ASN A 230 13.48 6.39 0.47
C ASN A 230 14.78 5.65 0.75
N ARG A 231 14.78 4.67 1.68
CA ARG A 231 15.96 3.84 1.97
C ARG A 231 16.35 3.01 0.76
N ILE A 232 15.38 2.37 0.11
CA ILE A 232 15.61 1.59 -1.12
C ILE A 232 16.09 2.50 -2.26
N GLY A 233 15.49 3.68 -2.41
CA GLY A 233 15.89 4.68 -3.41
C GLY A 233 17.36 5.10 -3.25
N ARG A 234 17.78 5.46 -2.03
CA ARG A 234 19.18 5.80 -1.73
C ARG A 234 20.14 4.65 -1.98
N TYR A 235 19.74 3.42 -1.66
CA TYR A 235 20.53 2.23 -1.96
C TYR A 235 20.71 2.07 -3.49
N LEU A 236 19.65 2.29 -4.26
CA LEU A 236 19.68 2.21 -5.72
C LEU A 236 20.46 3.36 -6.40
N GLU A 237 20.55 4.53 -5.76
CA GLU A 237 21.37 5.65 -6.22
C GLU A 237 22.88 5.35 -6.13
N GLY A 238 23.29 4.40 -5.29
CA GLY A 238 24.68 3.96 -5.19
C GLY A 238 25.19 3.18 -6.41
N PHE A 239 24.32 2.77 -7.33
CA PHE A 239 24.70 2.08 -8.57
C PHE A 239 24.83 3.08 -9.71
N GLU A 240 26.06 3.29 -10.18
CA GLU A 240 26.35 4.14 -11.35
C GLU A 240 25.81 3.51 -12.64
N ASN A 241 25.87 2.18 -12.74
CA ASN A 241 25.44 1.41 -13.89
C ASN A 241 23.92 1.14 -13.84
N LEU A 242 23.20 1.56 -14.89
CA LEU A 242 21.76 1.31 -15.02
C LEU A 242 21.41 -0.17 -15.12
N SER A 243 22.28 -0.99 -15.70
CA SER A 243 22.04 -2.45 -15.80
C SER A 243 22.05 -3.09 -14.42
N GLU A 244 23.02 -2.73 -13.57
CA GLU A 244 23.11 -3.24 -12.19
C GLU A 244 21.94 -2.76 -11.34
N ARG A 245 21.54 -1.49 -11.49
CA ARG A 245 20.35 -0.96 -10.81
C ARG A 245 19.08 -1.71 -11.22
N LEU A 246 18.93 -2.03 -12.51
CA LEU A 246 17.78 -2.77 -13.03
C LEU A 246 17.76 -4.22 -12.52
N GLU A 247 18.93 -4.89 -12.49
CA GLU A 247 19.06 -6.22 -11.92
C GLU A 247 18.65 -6.26 -10.43
N LYS A 248 19.10 -5.26 -9.65
CA LYS A 248 18.71 -5.14 -8.24
C LYS A 248 17.21 -4.87 -8.07
N LEU A 249 16.60 -4.03 -8.90
CA LEU A 249 15.15 -3.80 -8.89
C LEU A 249 14.36 -5.10 -9.18
N LEU A 250 14.78 -5.89 -10.17
CA LEU A 250 14.16 -7.18 -10.48
C LEU A 250 14.33 -8.19 -9.35
N TYR A 251 15.50 -8.20 -8.70
CA TYR A 251 15.74 -9.03 -7.52
C TYR A 251 14.79 -8.68 -6.36
N PHE A 252 14.52 -7.38 -6.13
CA PHE A 252 13.57 -6.95 -5.11
C PHE A 252 12.13 -7.35 -5.44
N CYS A 253 11.71 -7.23 -6.70
CA CYS A 253 10.40 -7.71 -7.14
C CYS A 253 10.24 -9.22 -6.88
N LYS A 254 11.28 -10.00 -7.21
CA LYS A 254 11.29 -11.44 -6.93
C LYS A 254 11.15 -11.72 -5.44
N LYS A 255 11.90 -11.01 -4.58
CA LYS A 255 11.79 -11.16 -3.12
C LYS A 255 10.38 -10.83 -2.61
N LEU A 256 9.80 -9.70 -3.05
CA LEU A 256 8.44 -9.31 -2.65
C LEU A 256 7.39 -10.34 -3.07
N SER A 257 7.49 -10.88 -4.29
CA SER A 257 6.56 -11.90 -4.79
C SER A 257 6.56 -13.20 -3.97
N GLN A 258 7.60 -13.44 -3.17
CA GLN A 258 7.72 -14.60 -2.28
C GLN A 258 7.15 -14.34 -0.89
N ILE A 259 6.77 -13.10 -0.57
CA ILE A 259 6.18 -12.76 0.73
C ILE A 259 4.71 -13.17 0.71
N ASN A 260 4.37 -14.18 1.52
CA ASN A 260 2.98 -14.52 1.80
C ASN A 260 2.38 -13.51 2.78
N ALA A 261 1.95 -12.35 2.27
CA ALA A 261 1.32 -11.31 3.08
C ALA A 261 -0.06 -11.76 3.60
N ASP A 262 -0.35 -11.49 4.87
CA ASP A 262 -1.70 -11.66 5.40
C ASP A 262 -2.57 -10.47 4.95
N LEU A 263 -3.52 -10.75 4.06
CA LEU A 263 -4.43 -9.74 3.52
C LEU A 263 -5.61 -9.42 4.45
N LYS A 264 -5.81 -10.17 5.54
CA LYS A 264 -7.00 -10.03 6.41
C LYS A 264 -6.84 -8.97 7.48
N LEU A 265 -5.60 -8.70 7.89
CA LEU A 265 -5.26 -7.76 8.95
C LEU A 265 -4.41 -6.63 8.38
N THR A 266 -4.71 -5.41 8.80
CA THR A 266 -4.13 -4.18 8.25
C THR A 266 -3.90 -3.18 9.37
N PHE A 267 -2.77 -2.49 9.39
CA PHE A 267 -2.51 -1.45 10.39
C PHE A 267 -3.48 -0.26 10.23
N ASN A 268 -3.59 0.27 9.01
CA ASN A 268 -4.48 1.36 8.66
C ASN A 268 -5.47 0.93 7.57
N PRO A 269 -6.76 0.72 7.93
CA PRO A 269 -7.78 0.30 6.96
C PRO A 269 -8.06 1.32 5.84
N SER A 270 -7.70 2.58 6.03
CA SER A 270 -7.90 3.65 5.03
C SER A 270 -6.76 3.73 4.00
N GLN A 271 -5.69 2.98 4.20
CA GLN A 271 -4.53 2.95 3.31
C GLN A 271 -4.57 1.69 2.44
N GLN A 272 -3.99 1.79 1.25
CA GLN A 272 -3.79 0.63 0.39
C GLN A 272 -2.89 -0.42 1.06
N ASN A 273 -2.95 -1.66 0.56
CA ASN A 273 -2.07 -2.72 1.05
C ASN A 273 -0.60 -2.38 0.71
N LEU A 274 0.30 -2.59 1.68
CA LEU A 274 1.72 -2.29 1.55
C LEU A 274 2.38 -3.10 0.44
N ILE A 275 2.07 -4.40 0.29
CA ILE A 275 2.69 -5.22 -0.76
C ILE A 275 2.28 -4.72 -2.15
N SER A 276 1.00 -4.43 -2.34
CA SER A 276 0.47 -3.92 -3.62
C SER A 276 1.03 -2.56 -3.96
N PHE A 277 1.22 -1.69 -2.96
CA PHE A 277 1.89 -0.41 -3.15
C PHE A 277 3.34 -0.60 -3.59
N LEU A 278 4.10 -1.46 -2.91
CA LEU A 278 5.49 -1.71 -3.25
C LEU A 278 5.62 -2.30 -4.66
N GLU A 279 4.79 -3.29 -5.03
CA GLU A 279 4.75 -3.85 -6.39
C GLU A 279 4.53 -2.77 -7.45
N TYR A 280 3.59 -1.86 -7.22
CA TYR A 280 3.33 -0.73 -8.12
C TYR A 280 4.52 0.22 -8.20
N TRP A 281 5.11 0.56 -7.06
CA TRP A 281 6.27 1.45 -7.00
C TRP A 281 7.47 0.86 -7.74
N PHE A 282 7.81 -0.41 -7.48
CA PHE A 282 8.90 -1.11 -8.16
C PHE A 282 8.67 -1.22 -9.67
N SER A 283 7.44 -1.52 -10.10
CA SER A 283 7.08 -1.57 -11.52
C SER A 283 7.28 -0.20 -12.20
N SER A 284 6.98 0.89 -11.48
CA SER A 284 7.16 2.25 -11.97
C SER A 284 8.65 2.61 -12.08
N GLU A 285 9.46 2.22 -11.10
CA GLU A 285 10.92 2.41 -11.11
C GLU A 285 11.61 1.62 -12.23
N ILE A 286 11.22 0.36 -12.45
CA ILE A 286 11.74 -0.46 -13.56
C ILE A 286 11.43 0.22 -14.88
N ARG A 287 10.17 0.61 -15.10
CA ARG A 287 9.76 1.31 -16.33
C ARG A 287 10.52 2.62 -16.54
N PHE A 288 10.82 3.35 -15.46
CA PHE A 288 11.61 4.56 -15.52
C PHE A 288 13.07 4.25 -15.91
N ALA A 289 13.69 3.26 -15.29
CA ALA A 289 15.05 2.83 -15.58
C ALA A 289 15.19 2.33 -17.04
N GLU A 290 14.23 1.53 -17.52
CA GLU A 290 14.18 1.05 -18.92
C GLU A 290 14.07 2.21 -19.91
N LYS A 291 13.21 3.20 -19.65
CA LYS A 291 13.10 4.39 -20.49
C LYS A 291 14.38 5.21 -20.48
N LYS A 292 15.01 5.39 -19.31
CA LYS A 292 16.28 6.11 -19.20
C LYS A 292 17.41 5.38 -19.94
N ALA A 293 17.46 4.05 -19.84
CA ALA A 293 18.41 3.23 -20.60
C ALA A 293 18.15 3.35 -22.11
N ALA A 294 16.89 3.31 -22.56
CA ALA A 294 16.54 3.48 -23.97
C ALA A 294 16.93 4.88 -24.49
N ILE A 295 16.75 5.93 -23.70
CA ILE A 295 17.21 7.29 -24.03
C ILE A 295 18.73 7.34 -24.11
N LEU A 296 19.46 6.77 -23.15
CA LEU A 296 20.93 6.76 -23.19
C LEU A 296 21.48 5.92 -24.33
N ILE A 297 20.84 4.82 -24.70
CA ILE A 297 21.18 4.06 -25.91
C ILE A 297 20.92 4.91 -27.14
N GLN A 298 19.81 5.66 -27.20
CA GLN A 298 19.52 6.58 -28.30
C GLN A 298 20.52 7.75 -28.34
N GLU A 299 20.91 8.32 -27.20
CA GLU A 299 21.90 9.39 -27.07
C GLU A 299 23.32 8.88 -27.33
N GLN A 300 23.66 7.65 -26.98
CA GLN A 300 24.92 7.01 -27.36
C GLN A 300 24.92 6.63 -28.84
N ILE A 301 23.78 6.30 -29.44
CA ILE A 301 23.65 6.18 -30.90
C ILE A 301 23.82 7.58 -31.53
N ASP A 302 23.22 8.62 -30.97
CA ASP A 302 23.30 9.98 -31.50
C ASP A 302 24.69 10.62 -31.22
N ALA A 303 25.39 10.22 -30.16
CA ALA A 303 26.74 10.65 -29.78
C ALA A 303 27.84 9.77 -30.38
N SER A 304 27.62 8.50 -30.69
CA SER A 304 28.50 7.70 -31.56
C SER A 304 28.34 8.12 -33.03
N VAL A 305 27.18 8.64 -33.41
CA VAL A 305 27.01 9.42 -34.65
C VAL A 305 27.71 10.80 -34.56
N GLY A 306 27.93 11.34 -33.35
CA GLY A 306 28.52 12.67 -33.12
C GLY A 306 30.02 12.73 -32.74
N SER A 307 30.63 11.64 -32.27
CA SER A 307 31.97 11.63 -31.65
C SER A 307 32.99 10.67 -32.29
N GLU A 308 32.60 9.84 -33.25
CA GLU A 308 33.55 9.13 -34.14
C GLU A 308 33.56 9.66 -35.59
N PHE A 309 32.76 10.71 -35.88
CA PHE A 309 32.73 11.36 -37.20
C PHE A 309 33.35 12.75 -37.21
N VAL A 310 34.43 12.96 -36.46
CA VAL A 310 35.38 14.05 -36.78
C VAL A 310 36.79 13.53 -37.11
N GLU A 311 37.16 12.29 -36.77
CA GLU A 311 38.38 11.65 -37.31
C GLU A 311 38.18 10.19 -37.69
N LYS A 312 37.30 9.96 -38.66
CA LYS A 312 37.58 9.11 -39.84
C LYS A 312 36.59 9.48 -40.93
N ALA A 313 36.85 10.63 -41.56
CA ALA A 313 36.50 10.75 -42.97
C ALA A 313 37.10 9.54 -43.68
N ASP A 314 36.26 8.63 -44.23
CA ASP A 314 36.33 8.29 -45.67
C ASP A 314 35.51 7.09 -46.16
N SER A 315 34.74 6.37 -45.36
CA SER A 315 33.99 5.21 -45.89
C SER A 315 32.55 5.50 -46.34
N LYS A 316 32.26 6.68 -46.91
CA LYS A 316 31.01 6.85 -47.69
C LYS A 316 31.19 6.21 -49.05
N LEU A 317 30.21 5.42 -49.48
CA LEU A 317 30.24 4.82 -50.81
C LEU A 317 29.78 5.87 -51.83
N GLU A 318 30.70 6.28 -52.70
CA GLU A 318 30.36 7.16 -53.80
C GLU A 318 29.57 6.40 -54.87
N CYS A 319 28.31 6.78 -55.03
CA CYS A 319 27.44 6.32 -56.10
C CYS A 319 27.52 7.31 -57.25
N ILE A 320 27.84 6.81 -58.46
CA ILE A 320 27.85 7.61 -59.69
C ILE A 320 26.46 8.19 -60.01
N LEU A 321 25.40 7.56 -59.50
CA LEU A 321 24.02 7.98 -59.66
C LEU A 321 23.69 9.23 -58.85
N SER A 322 22.77 10.05 -59.37
CA SER A 322 22.25 11.20 -58.64
C SER A 322 21.40 10.76 -57.44
N GLY A 323 21.18 11.67 -56.48
CA GLY A 323 20.28 11.40 -55.35
C GLY A 323 18.87 10.99 -55.80
N ASP A 324 18.41 11.50 -56.92
CA ASP A 324 17.05 11.29 -57.43
C ASP A 324 16.94 9.88 -58.06
N GLN A 325 17.99 9.46 -58.79
CA GLN A 325 18.15 8.11 -59.35
C GLN A 325 18.33 7.04 -58.26
N ILE A 326 19.13 7.34 -57.23
CA ILE A 326 19.26 6.47 -56.04
C ILE A 326 17.90 6.27 -55.39
N GLY A 327 17.13 7.36 -55.23
CA GLY A 327 15.79 7.31 -54.66
C GLY A 327 14.84 6.41 -55.45
N LEU A 328 14.89 6.45 -56.79
CA LEU A 328 14.10 5.57 -57.65
C LEU A 328 14.43 4.10 -57.44
N ILE A 329 15.71 3.74 -57.39
CA ILE A 329 16.14 2.35 -57.20
C ILE A 329 15.72 1.83 -55.83
N LEU A 330 15.94 2.60 -54.77
CA LEU A 330 15.55 2.21 -53.41
C LEU A 330 14.04 2.00 -53.29
N ARG A 331 13.26 2.87 -53.91
CA ARG A 331 11.80 2.74 -53.97
C ARG A 331 11.36 1.49 -54.74
N ALA A 332 11.89 1.28 -55.94
CA ALA A 332 11.57 0.11 -56.75
C ALA A 332 11.95 -1.20 -56.03
N THR A 333 13.03 -1.20 -55.26
CA THR A 333 13.48 -2.36 -54.49
C THR A 333 12.51 -2.73 -53.35
N ASP A 334 11.97 -1.73 -52.65
CA ASP A 334 10.94 -1.93 -51.61
C ASP A 334 9.60 -2.35 -52.22
N GLU A 335 9.14 -1.68 -53.28
CA GLU A 335 7.87 -1.98 -53.96
C GLU A 335 7.88 -3.37 -54.62
N ALA A 336 9.02 -3.80 -55.16
CA ALA A 336 9.23 -5.16 -55.65
C ALA A 336 9.40 -6.20 -54.52
N ARG A 337 9.37 -5.77 -53.25
CA ARG A 337 9.54 -6.60 -52.03
C ARG A 337 10.82 -7.42 -52.00
N ILE A 338 11.87 -6.91 -52.65
CA ILE A 338 13.22 -7.50 -52.59
C ILE A 338 13.79 -7.31 -51.17
N ILE A 339 13.43 -6.22 -50.49
CA ILE A 339 13.78 -5.93 -49.09
C ILE A 339 12.54 -5.99 -48.21
N LYS A 340 12.64 -6.62 -47.03
CA LYS A 340 11.61 -6.59 -45.99
C LYS A 340 11.92 -5.51 -44.96
N ALA A 341 11.23 -4.37 -45.02
CA ALA A 341 11.39 -3.27 -44.07
C ALA A 341 10.07 -2.89 -43.37
N LYS A 342 10.17 -2.25 -42.20
CA LYS A 342 9.01 -1.76 -41.44
C LYS A 342 8.25 -0.63 -42.16
N SER A 343 8.94 0.13 -43.01
CA SER A 343 8.35 1.16 -43.87
C SER A 343 9.35 1.63 -44.95
N MET A 344 8.84 2.20 -46.04
CA MET A 344 9.66 2.88 -47.06
C MET A 344 10.58 3.94 -46.44
N ASN A 345 10.10 4.72 -45.48
CA ASN A 345 10.91 5.75 -44.82
C ASN A 345 12.10 5.18 -44.04
N TYR A 346 11.94 3.98 -43.47
CA TYR A 346 13.02 3.29 -42.78
C TYR A 346 14.15 2.92 -43.74
N ILE A 347 13.85 2.44 -44.95
CA ILE A 347 14.85 2.10 -45.97
C ILE A 347 15.71 3.32 -46.33
N PHE A 348 15.07 4.45 -46.63
CA PHE A 348 15.80 5.66 -46.99
C PHE A 348 16.65 6.17 -45.84
N LYS A 349 16.14 6.13 -44.59
CA LYS A 349 16.90 6.52 -43.40
C LYS A 349 18.07 5.57 -43.11
N SER A 350 17.96 4.29 -43.45
CA SER A 350 18.99 3.29 -43.21
C SER A 350 20.09 3.26 -44.28
N ILE A 351 19.81 3.63 -45.53
CA ILE A 351 20.76 3.48 -46.64
C ILE A 351 21.38 4.82 -47.06
N VAL A 352 20.56 5.86 -47.25
CA VAL A 352 21.01 7.15 -47.84
C VAL A 352 22.14 7.84 -47.07
N PRO A 353 22.21 7.81 -45.71
CA PRO A 353 23.30 8.47 -44.97
C PRO A 353 24.71 7.97 -45.30
N TYR A 354 24.82 6.73 -45.79
CA TYR A 354 26.08 6.07 -46.12
C TYR A 354 26.50 6.26 -47.58
N LEU A 355 25.68 6.95 -48.38
CA LEU A 355 25.94 7.20 -49.80
C LEU A 355 26.39 8.65 -50.03
N SER A 356 27.27 8.83 -51.00
CA SER A 356 27.61 10.13 -51.59
C SER A 356 27.43 10.08 -53.11
N THR A 357 27.37 11.24 -53.75
CA THR A 357 27.40 11.38 -55.21
C THR A 357 28.58 12.26 -55.61
N PRO A 358 29.04 12.21 -56.88
CA PRO A 358 30.13 13.07 -57.37
C PRO A 358 29.91 14.57 -57.09
N VAL A 359 28.64 14.99 -57.05
CA VAL A 359 28.26 16.41 -56.87
C VAL A 359 27.94 16.74 -55.41
N LYS A 360 27.51 15.76 -54.61
CA LYS A 360 27.03 15.99 -53.24
C LYS A 360 27.45 14.87 -52.29
N ARG A 361 28.36 15.21 -51.37
CA ARG A 361 28.88 14.30 -50.33
C ARG A 361 27.85 13.93 -49.25
N ASN A 362 26.91 14.83 -48.96
CA ASN A 362 25.88 14.64 -47.93
C ASN A 362 24.49 14.65 -48.53
N LEU A 363 23.89 13.46 -48.67
CA LEU A 363 22.52 13.29 -49.16
C LEU A 363 21.52 13.36 -48.01
N SER A 364 20.44 14.12 -48.21
CA SER A 364 19.30 14.11 -47.28
C SER A 364 18.36 12.98 -47.65
N TYR A 365 18.17 12.01 -46.76
CA TYR A 365 17.23 10.91 -46.97
C TYR A 365 15.80 11.40 -47.23
N GLN A 366 15.39 12.51 -46.60
CA GLN A 366 14.07 13.11 -46.80
C GLN A 366 13.91 13.67 -48.21
N SER A 367 14.95 14.34 -48.72
CA SER A 367 14.96 14.91 -50.07
C SER A 367 15.05 13.83 -51.15
N VAL A 368 15.90 12.82 -50.96
CA VAL A 368 16.04 11.68 -51.87
C VAL A 368 14.72 10.89 -51.93
N ARG A 369 14.05 10.74 -50.78
CA ARG A 369 12.74 10.08 -50.70
C ARG A 369 11.63 10.91 -51.36
N SER A 370 11.55 12.21 -51.11
CA SER A 370 10.47 13.02 -51.68
C SER A 370 10.54 13.06 -53.21
N LYS A 371 11.77 13.13 -53.75
CA LYS A 371 12.00 13.19 -55.19
C LYS A 371 11.78 11.87 -55.91
N SER A 372 11.91 10.71 -55.24
CA SER A 372 11.57 9.41 -55.85
C SER A 372 10.07 9.25 -56.14
N TYR A 373 9.21 10.12 -55.60
CA TYR A 373 7.78 10.15 -55.94
C TYR A 373 7.48 10.91 -57.24
N ASN A 374 8.28 11.93 -57.55
CA ASN A 374 8.08 12.83 -58.69
C ASN A 374 9.32 12.83 -59.59
N ALA A 375 9.73 11.65 -60.07
CA ALA A 375 10.95 11.52 -60.86
C ALA A 375 10.75 11.94 -62.32
N GLU A 376 11.72 12.70 -62.84
CA GLU A 376 11.81 13.08 -64.26
C GLU A 376 12.05 11.85 -65.14
N GLU A 377 11.58 11.88 -66.39
CA GLU A 377 11.77 10.77 -67.33
C GLU A 377 13.24 10.41 -67.53
N ARG A 378 14.10 11.43 -67.62
CA ARG A 378 15.54 11.25 -67.76
C ARG A 378 16.18 10.49 -66.58
N ASP A 379 15.74 10.75 -65.35
CA ASP A 379 16.26 10.02 -64.18
C ASP A 379 15.79 8.57 -64.13
N LYS A 380 14.58 8.29 -64.66
CA LYS A 380 14.08 6.91 -64.80
C LYS A 380 14.90 6.13 -65.82
N GLU A 381 15.17 6.71 -66.99
CA GLU A 381 15.99 6.08 -68.03
C GLU A 381 17.38 5.73 -67.50
N ILE A 382 18.05 6.67 -66.82
CA ILE A 382 19.40 6.46 -66.26
C ILE A 382 19.38 5.38 -65.15
N ALA A 383 18.35 5.37 -64.31
CA ALA A 383 18.19 4.32 -63.29
C ALA A 383 17.99 2.93 -63.91
N ILE A 384 17.19 2.83 -64.98
CA ILE A 384 16.96 1.58 -65.71
C ILE A 384 18.25 1.08 -66.37
N GLU A 385 18.95 1.94 -67.12
CA GLU A 385 20.20 1.58 -67.80
C GLU A 385 21.26 1.05 -66.80
N SER A 386 21.29 1.66 -65.62
CA SER A 386 22.19 1.26 -64.53
C SER A 386 21.85 -0.12 -63.97
N LEU A 387 20.56 -0.42 -63.79
CA LEU A 387 20.10 -1.76 -63.40
C LEU A 387 20.36 -2.80 -64.50
N GLU A 388 20.18 -2.46 -65.77
CA GLU A 388 20.51 -3.34 -66.90
C GLU A 388 22.01 -3.65 -66.98
N LYS A 389 22.87 -2.68 -66.63
CA LYS A 389 24.31 -2.89 -66.51
C LYS A 389 24.63 -3.91 -65.40
N ILE A 390 23.94 -3.83 -64.27
CA ILE A 390 24.04 -4.82 -63.18
C ILE A 390 23.57 -6.19 -63.66
N ILE A 391 22.42 -6.29 -64.34
CA ILE A 391 21.91 -7.55 -64.90
C ILE A 391 22.92 -8.18 -65.85
N ARG A 392 23.48 -7.40 -66.78
CA ARG A 392 24.52 -7.88 -67.70
C ARG A 392 25.74 -8.41 -66.96
N LYS A 393 26.18 -7.73 -65.90
CA LYS A 393 27.32 -8.16 -65.09
C LYS A 393 27.01 -9.46 -64.32
N ILE A 394 25.81 -9.59 -63.77
CA ILE A 394 25.37 -10.81 -63.08
C ILE A 394 25.39 -12.00 -64.03
N LYS A 395 24.97 -11.85 -65.29
CA LYS A 395 25.03 -12.92 -66.31
C LYS A 395 26.45 -13.39 -66.67
N THR A 396 27.49 -12.67 -66.23
CA THR A 396 28.89 -13.06 -66.43
C THR A 396 29.51 -13.79 -65.23
N TYR A 397 28.80 -13.82 -64.09
CA TYR A 397 29.09 -14.71 -62.97
C TYR A 397 28.40 -16.05 -63.21
#